data_AF-A0A0B3BQ62-F1
#
_entry.id   AF-A0A0B3BQ62-F1
#
_cell.length_a   1.000
_cell.length_b   1.000
_cell.length_c   1.000
_cell.angle_alpha   90.00
_cell.angle_beta   90.00
_cell.angle_gamma   90.00
#
_symmetry.space_group_name_H-M   'P 1'
#
loop_
_entity.id
_entity.type
_entity.pdbx_description
1 polymer ?
#
loop_
_entity_poly.entity_id
_entity_poly.type
_entity_poly.pdbx_seq_one_letter_code
_entity_poly.pdbx_strand_id
1 'polypeptide(L)'
;MTKILILIILFLAAVEDIKKMEVGHIYPASILALSFVNFFLKPYISLKFYLLNSLLVFGVLFLFWLLGGIGGGDVKVSTALSFYAGFRIWDILLFSSTIFLLYSLVLLKFKTKLPFMPAVAAGTLLSFL
;
A
#
# COMPACT_ATOMS: atom_id res chain seq x y z
N MET A 1 18.21 3.48 -0.16
CA MET A 1 18.24 2.02 0.05
C MET A 1 16.90 1.47 0.55
N THR A 2 16.32 1.97 1.65
CA THR A 2 15.02 1.46 2.16
C THR A 2 13.86 1.56 1.16
N LYS A 3 13.80 2.61 0.33
CA LYS A 3 12.79 2.75 -0.74
C LYS A 3 12.80 1.56 -1.73
N ILE A 4 13.99 1.09 -2.12
CA ILE A 4 14.14 -0.02 -3.07
C ILE A 4 13.62 -1.31 -2.43
N LEU A 5 13.92 -1.53 -1.14
CA LEU A 5 13.38 -2.68 -0.39
C LEU A 5 11.86 -2.64 -0.32
N ILE A 6 11.26 -1.47 -0.07
CA ILE A 6 9.79 -1.31 -0.10
C ILE A 6 9.23 -1.67 -1.48
N LEU A 7 9.85 -1.21 -2.57
CA LEU A 7 9.41 -1.56 -3.92
C LEU A 7 9.51 -3.06 -4.21
N ILE A 8 10.58 -3.73 -3.75
CA ILE A 8 10.73 -5.19 -3.87
C ILE A 8 9.63 -5.90 -3.08
N ILE A 9 9.35 -5.49 -1.85
CA ILE A 9 8.29 -6.08 -1.01
C ILE A 9 6.92 -5.90 -1.67
N LEU A 10 6.62 -4.71 -2.18
CA LEU A 10 5.35 -4.43 -2.88
C LEU A 10 5.23 -5.20 -4.19
N PHE A 11 6.33 -5.38 -4.92
CA PHE A 11 6.34 -6.21 -6.13
C PHE A 11 6.02 -7.67 -5.81
N LEU A 12 6.65 -8.23 -4.76
CA LEU A 12 6.35 -9.60 -4.31
C LEU A 12 4.90 -9.74 -3.82
N ALA A 13 4.39 -8.76 -3.07
CA ALA A 13 3.00 -8.71 -2.64
C ALA A 13 2.04 -8.66 -3.85
N ALA A 14 2.35 -7.87 -4.88
CA ALA A 14 1.57 -7.78 -6.11
C ALA A 14 1.57 -9.11 -6.89
N VAL A 15 2.70 -9.80 -6.96
CA VAL A 15 2.78 -11.13 -7.59
C VAL A 15 1.95 -12.15 -6.83
N GLU A 16 1.96 -12.12 -5.50
CA GLU A 16 1.14 -13.02 -4.69
C GLU A 16 -0.36 -12.70 -4.82
N ASP A 17 -0.73 -11.41 -4.82
CA ASP A 17 -2.11 -10.96 -5.02
C ASP A 17 -2.66 -11.41 -6.38
N ILE A 18 -1.87 -11.30 -7.46
CA ILE A 18 -2.27 -11.79 -8.79
C ILE A 18 -2.52 -13.30 -8.80
N LYS A 19 -1.70 -14.08 -8.07
CA LYS A 19 -1.75 -15.54 -8.08
C LYS A 19 -2.83 -16.12 -7.17
N LYS A 20 -3.00 -15.53 -5.98
CA LYS A 20 -3.83 -16.08 -4.90
C LYS A 20 -5.03 -15.20 -4.54
N MET A 21 -5.10 -13.97 -5.02
CA MET A 21 -6.08 -12.95 -4.60
C MET A 21 -6.05 -12.70 -3.08
N GLU A 22 -4.88 -12.91 -2.49
CA GLU A 22 -4.61 -12.78 -1.08
C GLU A 22 -3.20 -12.20 -0.90
N VAL A 23 -3.02 -11.43 0.16
CA VAL A 23 -1.73 -10.85 0.52
C VAL A 23 -1.33 -11.33 1.91
N GLY A 24 -0.23 -12.09 1.98
CA GLY A 24 0.29 -12.62 3.23
C GLY A 24 0.69 -11.56 4.24
N HIS A 25 0.62 -11.87 5.53
CA HIS A 25 0.95 -10.92 6.60
C HIS A 25 2.43 -10.53 6.68
N ILE A 26 3.30 -11.27 5.99
CA ILE A 26 4.73 -10.99 5.95
C ILE A 26 5.06 -9.65 5.28
N TYR A 27 4.31 -9.24 4.26
CA TYR A 27 4.54 -7.97 3.55
C TYR A 27 4.25 -6.74 4.42
N PRO A 28 3.04 -6.57 5.01
CA PRO A 28 2.79 -5.42 5.89
C PRO A 28 3.70 -5.44 7.13
N ALA A 29 4.02 -6.61 7.69
CA ALA A 29 4.96 -6.72 8.80
C ALA A 29 6.39 -6.24 8.42
N SER A 30 6.86 -6.62 7.22
CA SER A 30 8.18 -6.21 6.72
C SER A 30 8.24 -4.70 6.45
N ILE A 31 7.16 -4.11 5.92
CA ILE A 31 7.06 -2.66 5.71
C ILE A 31 7.08 -1.92 7.06
N LEU A 32 6.35 -2.41 8.06
CA LEU A 32 6.38 -1.83 9.42
C LEU A 32 7.78 -1.91 10.04
N ALA A 33 8.44 -3.06 9.95
CA ALA A 33 9.81 -3.21 10.45
C ALA A 33 10.77 -2.21 9.78
N LEU A 34 10.69 -2.05 8.46
CA LEU A 34 11.48 -1.06 7.73
C LEU A 34 11.11 0.39 8.08
N SER A 35 9.87 0.65 8.46
CA SER A 35 9.43 1.97 8.95
C SER A 35 10.14 2.33 10.25
N PHE A 36 10.20 1.39 11.21
CA PHE A 36 10.96 1.59 12.45
C PHE A 36 12.44 1.87 12.17
N VAL A 37 13.08 1.08 11.31
CA VAL A 37 14.47 1.33 10.89
C VAL A 37 14.63 2.74 10.30
N ASN A 38 13.68 3.18 9.47
CA ASN A 38 13.70 4.53 8.90
C ASN A 38 13.56 5.64 9.94
N PHE A 39 12.77 5.45 11.00
CA PHE A 39 12.67 6.40 12.11
C PHE A 39 13.95 6.46 12.95
N PHE A 40 14.59 5.33 13.23
CA PHE A 40 15.89 5.31 13.92
C PHE A 40 16.97 6.06 13.13
N LEU A 41 16.96 5.95 11.81
CA LEU A 41 17.90 6.66 10.93
C LEU A 41 17.56 8.15 10.76
N LYS A 42 16.33 8.57 11.08
CA LYS A 42 15.84 9.93 10.88
C LYS A 42 15.06 10.42 12.11
N PRO A 43 15.76 10.69 13.23
CA PRO A 43 15.11 11.02 14.50
C PRO A 43 14.36 12.36 14.49
N TYR A 44 14.62 13.22 13.50
CA TYR A 44 13.88 14.47 13.29
C TYR A 44 12.44 14.26 12.81
N ILE A 45 12.08 13.05 12.36
CA ILE A 45 10.72 12.73 11.94
C ILE A 45 9.84 12.52 13.17
N SER A 46 8.75 13.27 13.27
CA SER A 46 7.80 13.10 14.35
C SER A 46 6.96 11.85 14.16
N LEU A 47 7.27 10.81 14.95
CA LEU A 47 6.55 9.54 14.98
C LEU A 47 5.04 9.72 15.20
N LYS A 48 4.65 10.70 16.04
CA LYS A 48 3.24 10.98 16.34
C LYS A 48 2.45 11.34 15.09
N PHE A 49 3.00 12.17 14.21
CA PHE A 49 2.32 12.58 12.97
C PHE A 49 2.17 11.39 12.01
N TYR A 50 3.20 10.56 11.88
CA TYR A 50 3.14 9.37 11.02
C TYR A 50 2.12 8.36 11.55
N LEU A 51 2.09 8.12 12.86
CA LEU A 51 1.11 7.24 13.48
C LEU A 51 -0.32 7.74 13.28
N LEU A 52 -0.57 9.04 13.48
CA LEU A 52 -1.88 9.65 13.28
C LEU A 52 -2.33 9.58 11.81
N ASN A 53 -1.42 9.87 10.88
CA ASN A 53 -1.68 9.74 9.45
C ASN A 53 -2.01 8.27 9.09
N SER A 54 -1.28 7.31 9.63
CA SER A 54 -1.54 5.89 9.40
C SER A 54 -2.86 5.40 9.99
N LEU A 55 -3.23 5.89 11.17
CA LEU A 55 -4.53 5.60 11.76
C LEU A 55 -5.67 6.16 10.90
N LEU A 56 -5.49 7.36 10.33
CA LEU A 56 -6.46 7.97 9.43
C LEU A 56 -6.60 7.15 8.14
N VAL A 57 -5.49 6.79 7.49
CA VAL A 57 -5.48 5.93 6.30
C VAL A 57 -6.14 4.58 6.61
N PHE A 58 -5.80 3.95 7.73
CA PHE A 58 -6.44 2.71 8.18
C PHE A 58 -7.94 2.89 8.34
N GLY A 59 -8.40 3.93 9.06
CA GLY A 59 -9.82 4.19 9.29
C GLY A 59 -10.61 4.32 8.00
N VAL A 60 -10.09 5.10 7.03
CA VAL A 60 -10.74 5.27 5.73
C VAL A 60 -10.78 3.96 4.94
N LEU A 61 -9.65 3.27 4.81
CA LEU A 61 -9.57 2.02 4.04
C LEU A 61 -10.33 0.87 4.71
N PHE A 62 -10.39 0.84 6.04
CA PHE A 62 -11.14 -0.13 6.80
C PHE A 62 -12.66 0.04 6.59
N LEU A 63 -13.16 1.28 6.49
CA LEU A 63 -14.55 1.53 6.10
C LEU A 63 -14.84 0.99 4.70
N PHE A 64 -13.96 1.21 3.72
CA PHE A 64 -14.12 0.63 2.39
C PHE A 64 -14.11 -0.90 2.40
N TRP A 65 -13.29 -1.51 3.26
CA TRP A 65 -13.26 -2.97 3.42
C TRP A 65 -14.56 -3.51 4.03
N LEU A 66 -15.11 -2.84 5.05
CA LEU A 66 -16.40 -3.19 5.64
C LEU A 66 -17.55 -3.12 4.63
N LEU A 67 -17.49 -2.17 3.70
CA LEU A 67 -18.44 -2.03 2.59
C LEU A 67 -18.19 -3.03 1.45
N GLY A 68 -17.17 -3.89 1.55
CA GLY A 68 -16.81 -4.88 0.54
C GLY A 68 -16.11 -4.31 -0.70
N GLY A 69 -15.66 -3.06 -0.65
CA GLY A 69 -15.07 -2.36 -1.80
C GLY A 69 -13.58 -2.63 -2.02
N ILE A 70 -12.83 -3.04 -0.99
CA ILE A 70 -11.39 -3.30 -1.06
C ILE A 70 -11.03 -4.58 -0.28
N GLY A 71 -9.90 -5.23 -0.61
CA GLY A 71 -9.43 -6.42 0.11
C GLY A 71 -8.77 -6.07 1.45
N GLY A 72 -8.91 -6.95 2.44
CA GLY A 72 -8.30 -6.75 3.77
C GLY A 72 -6.77 -6.78 3.74
N GLY A 73 -6.18 -7.48 2.76
CA GLY A 73 -4.75 -7.43 2.48
C GLY A 73 -4.29 -6.05 2.05
N ASP A 74 -5.07 -5.40 1.19
CA ASP A 74 -4.78 -4.05 0.70
C ASP A 74 -4.77 -3.02 1.82
N VAL A 75 -5.79 -3.07 2.69
CA VAL A 75 -5.86 -2.21 3.88
C VAL A 75 -4.60 -2.34 4.73
N LYS A 76 -4.17 -3.58 5.01
CA LYS A 76 -2.99 -3.84 5.86
C LYS A 76 -1.70 -3.31 5.23
N VAL A 77 -1.49 -3.56 3.94
CA VAL A 77 -0.28 -3.11 3.23
C VAL A 77 -0.27 -1.59 3.10
N SER A 78 -1.36 -0.97 2.66
CA SER A 78 -1.43 0.49 2.51
C SER A 78 -1.32 1.22 3.85
N THR A 79 -1.85 0.64 4.93
CA THR A 79 -1.66 1.17 6.30
C THR A 79 -0.19 1.09 6.71
N ALA A 80 0.46 -0.05 6.56
CA ALA A 80 1.89 -0.18 6.86
C ALA A 80 2.72 0.79 5.98
N LEU A 81 2.39 0.90 4.70
CA LEU A 81 3.06 1.80 3.76
C LEU A 81 2.89 3.27 4.14
N SER A 82 1.71 3.66 4.65
CA SER A 82 1.48 5.01 5.15
C SER A 82 2.39 5.36 6.32
N PHE A 83 2.73 4.37 7.15
CA PHE A 83 3.63 4.55 8.29
C PHE A 83 5.08 4.70 7.84
N TYR A 84 5.43 4.12 6.69
CA TYR A 84 6.73 4.35 6.05
C TYR A 84 6.79 5.70 5.31
N ALA A 85 5.79 5.96 4.45
CA ALA A 85 5.80 7.06 3.48
C ALA A 85 5.33 8.40 4.08
N GLY A 86 4.64 8.38 5.22
CA GLY A 86 4.02 9.57 5.81
C GLY A 86 2.95 10.14 4.87
N PHE A 87 2.92 11.46 4.72
CA PHE A 87 1.93 12.15 3.89
C PHE A 87 2.01 11.82 2.40
N ARG A 88 3.14 11.29 1.90
CA ARG A 88 3.22 10.83 0.50
C ARG A 88 2.27 9.66 0.20
N ILE A 89 1.72 9.00 1.22
CA ILE A 89 0.70 7.97 1.02
C ILE A 89 -0.49 8.48 0.22
N TRP A 90 -0.86 9.76 0.35
CA TRP A 90 -2.00 10.33 -0.37
C TRP A 90 -1.74 10.37 -1.87
N ASP A 91 -0.52 10.76 -2.28
CA ASP A 91 -0.09 10.70 -3.68
C ASP A 91 -0.03 9.25 -4.19
N ILE A 92 0.50 8.33 -3.37
CA ILE A 92 0.55 6.91 -3.70
C ILE A 92 -0.86 6.38 -3.93
N LEU A 93 -1.80 6.64 -3.03
CA LEU A 93 -3.19 6.18 -3.15
C LEU A 93 -3.89 6.81 -4.36
N LEU A 94 -3.63 8.08 -4.67
CA LEU A 94 -4.16 8.76 -5.85
C LEU A 94 -3.66 8.12 -7.15
N PHE A 95 -2.35 7.90 -7.28
CA PHE A 95 -1.80 7.24 -8.48
C PHE A 95 -2.25 5.79 -8.56
N SER A 96 -2.29 5.07 -7.44
CA SER A 96 -2.73 3.68 -7.39
C SER A 96 -4.20 3.55 -7.79
N SER A 97 -5.08 4.42 -7.30
CA SER A 97 -6.50 4.41 -7.68
C SER A 97 -6.70 4.75 -9.15
N THR A 98 -5.92 5.70 -9.69
CA THR A 98 -5.97 6.06 -11.11
C THR A 98 -5.52 4.89 -12.00
N ILE A 99 -4.40 4.25 -11.66
CA ILE A 99 -3.88 3.07 -12.37
C ILE A 99 -4.88 1.92 -12.26
N PHE A 100 -5.44 1.69 -11.07
CA PHE A 100 -6.45 0.66 -10.84
C PHE A 100 -7.68 0.87 -11.70
N LEU A 101 -8.20 2.10 -11.74
CA LEU A 101 -9.34 2.45 -12.57
C LEU A 101 -9.04 2.17 -14.04
N LEU A 102 -7.92 2.66 -14.57
CA LEU A 102 -7.55 2.45 -15.98
C LEU A 102 -7.46 0.97 -16.36
N TYR A 103 -6.75 0.16 -15.57
CA TYR A 103 -6.61 -1.26 -15.91
C TYR A 103 -7.91 -2.02 -15.65
N SER A 104 -8.71 -1.61 -14.65
CA SER A 104 -9.99 -2.25 -14.36
C SER A 104 -10.96 -2.10 -15.52
N LEU A 105 -10.99 -0.97 -16.21
CA LEU A 105 -11.81 -0.77 -17.42
C LEU A 105 -11.45 -1.76 -18.53
N VAL A 106 -10.18 -2.12 -18.65
CA VAL A 106 -9.70 -3.09 -19.64
C VAL A 106 -10.06 -4.52 -19.21
N LEU A 107 -9.88 -4.85 -17.93
CA LEU A 107 -10.03 -6.22 -17.41
C LEU A 107 -11.45 -6.58 -16.95
N LEU A 108 -12.35 -5.61 -16.79
CA LEU A 108 -13.74 -5.84 -16.35
C LEU A 108 -14.49 -6.83 -17.24
N LYS A 109 -14.13 -6.87 -18.53
CA LYS A 109 -14.69 -7.81 -19.50
C LYS A 109 -14.27 -9.27 -19.26
N PHE A 110 -13.21 -9.50 -18.50
CA PHE A 110 -12.55 -10.79 -18.38
C PHE A 110 -12.53 -11.36 -16.96
N LYS A 111 -12.67 -10.52 -15.92
CA LYS A 111 -12.61 -10.94 -14.51
C LYS A 111 -13.60 -10.17 -13.64
N THR A 112 -14.20 -10.90 -12.69
CA THR A 112 -15.14 -10.35 -11.69
C THR A 112 -14.45 -9.75 -10.47
N LYS A 113 -13.20 -10.13 -10.20
CA LYS A 113 -12.36 -9.58 -9.13
C LYS A 113 -10.97 -9.25 -9.67
N LEU A 114 -10.41 -8.13 -9.23
CA LEU A 114 -9.13 -7.61 -9.70
C LEU A 114 -8.19 -7.32 -8.53
N PRO A 115 -6.91 -7.71 -8.63
CA PRO A 115 -5.91 -7.49 -7.57
C PRO A 115 -5.50 -6.02 -7.50
N PHE A 116 -5.71 -5.35 -6.37
CA PHE A 116 -5.37 -3.92 -6.22
C PHE A 116 -3.86 -3.70 -6.03
N MET A 117 -3.14 -4.69 -5.49
CA MET A 117 -1.75 -4.54 -5.06
C MET A 117 -0.73 -4.21 -6.17
N PRO A 118 -0.88 -4.67 -7.43
CA PRO A 118 -0.08 -4.18 -8.56
C PRO A 118 -0.18 -2.67 -8.78
N ALA A 119 -1.37 -2.08 -8.59
CA ALA A 119 -1.54 -0.64 -8.72
C ALA A 119 -0.86 0.10 -7.57
N VAL A 120 -0.89 -0.45 -6.35
CA VAL A 120 -0.16 0.08 -5.19
C VAL A 120 1.34 0.10 -5.45
N ALA A 121 1.89 -0.99 -5.99
CA ALA A 121 3.31 -1.06 -6.33
C ALA A 121 3.69 0.00 -7.38
N ALA A 122 2.89 0.15 -8.45
CA ALA A 122 3.12 1.12 -9.50
C ALA A 122 2.96 2.58 -9.02
N GLY A 123 1.92 2.88 -8.24
CA GLY A 123 1.71 4.20 -7.63
C GLY A 123 2.82 4.58 -6.66
N THR A 124 3.36 3.60 -5.91
CA THR A 124 4.51 3.81 -5.03
C THR A 124 5.77 4.13 -5.82
N LEU A 125 5.98 3.45 -6.95
CA LEU A 125 7.12 3.71 -7.84
C LEU A 125 7.05 5.15 -8.39
N LEU A 126 5.88 5.58 -8.86
CA LEU A 126 5.69 6.94 -9.39
C LEU A 126 5.86 8.03 -8.33
N SER A 127 5.39 7.81 -7.09
CA SER A 127 5.53 8.78 -5.99
C SER A 127 6.97 8.89 -5.44
N PHE A 128 7.80 7.87 -5.69
CA PHE A 128 9.18 7.82 -5.20
C PHE A 128 10.22 8.32 -6.19
N LEU A 129 9.89 8.31 -7.49
CA LEU A 129 10.59 9.06 -8.54
C LEU A 129 10.52 10.56 -8.26
#